data_AF-A0A3Q0IV82-F1
#
_entry.id   AF-A0A3Q0IV82-F1
#
_cell.length_a   1.000
_cell.length_b   1.000
_cell.length_c   1.000
_cell.angle_alpha   90.00
_cell.angle_beta   90.00
_cell.angle_gamma   90.00
#
_symmetry.space_group_name_H-M   'P 1'
#
loop_
_entity.id
_entity.type
_entity.pdbx_description
1 polymer ?
#
loop_
_entity_poly.entity_id
_entity_poly.type
_entity_poly.pdbx_seq_one_letter_code
_entity_poly.pdbx_strand_id
1 'polypeptide(L)'
;MQELLSLLIDEESLTAYGWPHTPVETVIQSVISQCGHMPATESEEMSFADSLRENAKLLFSVVTDDAAIKQLLNNQTVDQVILHMLRLAKS
;
A
#
# COMPACT_ATOMS: atom_id res chain seq x y z
N MET A 1 11.91 4.77 -3.76
CA MET A 1 10.75 3.87 -3.91
C MET A 1 10.50 3.01 -2.68
N GLN A 2 11.54 2.43 -2.06
CA GLN A 2 11.39 1.73 -0.76
C GLN A 2 10.75 2.62 0.32
N GLU A 3 11.25 3.85 0.48
CA GLU A 3 10.69 4.83 1.43
C GLU A 3 9.22 5.16 1.15
N LEU A 4 8.80 5.14 -0.12
CA LEU A 4 7.42 5.38 -0.50
C LEU A 4 6.50 4.25 -0.02
N LEU A 5 6.94 3.00 -0.12
CA LEU A 5 6.16 1.87 0.39
C LEU A 5 6.00 1.93 1.91
N SER A 6 7.07 2.23 2.65
CA SER A 6 6.99 2.40 4.11
C SER A 6 6.16 3.61 4.54
N LEU A 7 5.92 4.58 3.64
CA LEU A 7 5.04 5.72 3.90
C LEU A 7 3.57 5.41 3.61
N LEU A 8 3.28 4.46 2.71
CA LEU A 8 1.93 4.18 2.22
C LEU A 8 1.33 2.90 2.81
N ILE A 9 2.17 1.97 3.26
CA ILE A 9 1.78 0.63 3.71
C ILE A 9 2.49 0.36 5.03
N ASP A 10 1.77 -0.15 6.01
CA ASP A 10 2.34 -0.51 7.30
C ASP A 10 3.30 -1.71 7.19
N GLU A 11 4.15 -1.86 8.19
CA GLU A 11 5.20 -2.88 8.21
C GLU A 11 4.65 -4.30 8.23
N GLU A 12 3.52 -4.56 8.91
CA GLU A 12 2.89 -5.89 8.99
C GLU A 12 2.37 -6.30 7.60
N SER A 13 1.67 -5.41 6.92
CA SER A 13 1.20 -5.61 5.54
C SER A 13 2.36 -5.81 4.57
N LEU A 14 3.42 -5.00 4.64
CA LEU A 14 4.61 -5.17 3.80
C LEU A 14 5.28 -6.53 4.01
N THR A 15 5.36 -6.98 5.26
CA THR A 15 5.93 -8.29 5.61
C THR A 15 5.07 -9.43 5.07
N ALA A 16 3.74 -9.28 5.09
CA ALA A 16 2.82 -10.25 4.47
C ALA A 16 3.04 -10.38 2.95
N TYR A 17 3.50 -9.32 2.29
CA TYR A 17 3.91 -9.33 0.89
C TYR A 17 5.35 -9.80 0.64
N GLY A 18 6.04 -10.28 1.67
CA GLY A 18 7.40 -10.80 1.58
C GLY A 18 8.48 -9.72 1.50
N TRP A 19 8.18 -8.47 1.84
CA TRP A 19 9.18 -7.43 2.06
C TRP A 19 10.05 -7.78 3.29
N PRO A 20 11.38 -7.52 3.29
CA PRO A 20 12.22 -6.92 2.25
C PRO A 20 12.87 -7.94 1.29
N HIS A 21 12.52 -9.22 1.39
CA HIS A 21 13.15 -10.28 0.59
C HIS A 21 12.58 -10.37 -0.84
N THR A 22 11.43 -9.74 -1.07
CA THR A 22 10.74 -9.68 -2.35
C THR A 22 11.04 -8.35 -3.06
N PRO A 23 11.25 -8.34 -4.39
CA PRO A 23 11.47 -7.11 -5.13
C PRO A 23 10.33 -6.10 -4.92
N VAL A 24 10.71 -4.83 -4.80
CA VAL A 24 9.80 -3.70 -4.59
C VAL A 24 8.69 -3.65 -5.64
N GLU A 25 9.00 -4.00 -6.89
CA GLU A 25 8.04 -4.08 -7.99
C GLU A 25 6.97 -5.14 -7.72
N THR A 26 7.38 -6.35 -7.35
CA THR A 26 6.46 -7.46 -7.07
C THR A 26 5.53 -7.15 -5.90
N VAL A 27 6.04 -6.49 -4.86
CA VAL A 27 5.21 -6.02 -3.73
C VAL A 27 4.17 -5.01 -4.21
N ILE A 28 4.57 -4.02 -5.02
CA ILE A 28 3.67 -3.00 -5.58
C ILE A 28 2.58 -3.65 -6.43
N GLN A 29 2.94 -4.57 -7.33
CA GLN A 29 1.98 -5.26 -8.19
C GLN A 29 0.96 -6.06 -7.37
N SER A 30 1.42 -6.70 -6.29
CA SER A 30 0.56 -7.50 -5.40
C SER A 30 -0.43 -6.61 -4.65
N VAL A 31 0.01 -5.45 -4.15
CA VAL A 31 -0.84 -4.46 -3.46
C VAL A 31 -1.88 -3.88 -4.42
N ILE A 32 -1.47 -3.47 -5.62
CA ILE A 32 -2.38 -2.95 -6.65
C ILE A 32 -3.45 -4.01 -7.00
N SER A 33 -3.05 -5.26 -7.14
CA SER A 33 -3.95 -6.38 -7.42
C SER A 33 -4.92 -6.64 -6.27
N GLN A 34 -4.48 -6.56 -5.01
CA GLN A 34 -5.35 -6.71 -3.85
C GLN A 34 -6.38 -5.58 -3.76
N CYS A 35 -6.03 -4.37 -4.21
CA CYS A 35 -6.95 -3.25 -4.33
C CYS A 35 -7.93 -3.38 -5.52
N GLY A 36 -7.86 -4.46 -6.31
CA GLY A 36 -8.75 -4.70 -7.45
C GLY A 36 -8.36 -3.99 -8.74
N HIS A 37 -7.14 -3.44 -8.81
CA HIS A 37 -6.61 -2.78 -9.99
C HIS A 37 -5.62 -3.69 -10.73
N MET A 38 -5.43 -3.44 -12.03
CA MET A 38 -4.45 -4.18 -12.83
C MET A 38 -3.11 -3.42 -12.80
N PRO A 39 -2.02 -4.03 -12.31
CA PRO A 39 -0.72 -3.38 -12.30
C PRO A 39 -0.16 -3.23 -13.72
N ALA A 40 0.56 -2.13 -13.95
CA ALA A 40 1.41 -1.97 -15.11
C ALA A 40 2.57 -2.97 -15.06
N THR A 41 2.85 -3.60 -16.19
CA THR A 41 3.92 -4.59 -16.36
C THR A 41 4.82 -4.17 -17.50
N GLU A 42 6.08 -4.60 -17.46
CA GLU A 42 7.00 -4.40 -18.57
C GLU A 42 6.48 -5.11 -19.82
N SER A 43 6.58 -4.43 -20.96
CA SER A 43 6.17 -4.95 -22.27
C SER A 43 7.04 -4.37 -23.37
N GLU A 44 6.87 -4.84 -24.61
CA GLU A 44 7.62 -4.30 -25.76
C GLU A 44 7.44 -2.78 -25.95
N GLU A 45 6.33 -2.22 -25.44
CA GLU A 45 5.99 -0.80 -25.54
C GLU A 45 6.26 0.00 -24.25
N MET A 46 6.61 -0.66 -23.15
CA MET A 46 6.75 -0.04 -21.83
C MET A 46 7.99 -0.53 -21.09
N SER A 47 8.91 0.40 -20.83
CA SER A 47 10.11 0.09 -20.05
C SER A 47 9.78 -0.20 -18.60
N PHE A 48 10.63 -0.99 -17.93
CA PHE A 48 10.56 -1.23 -16.49
C PHE A 48 10.46 0.06 -15.64
N ALA A 49 11.17 1.12 -16.03
CA ALA A 49 11.13 2.39 -15.30
C ALA A 49 9.77 3.10 -15.46
N ASP A 50 9.14 2.95 -16.62
CA ASP A 50 7.83 3.53 -16.90
C ASP A 50 6.70 2.73 -16.23
N SER A 51 6.79 1.40 -16.22
CA SER A 51 5.82 0.54 -15.50
C SER A 51 5.84 0.83 -14.00
N LEU A 52 7.03 1.00 -13.40
CA LEU A 52 7.15 1.41 -12.01
C LEU A 52 6.56 2.79 -11.73
N ARG A 53 6.75 3.74 -12.65
CA ARG A 53 6.18 5.09 -12.50
C ARG A 53 4.66 5.06 -12.57
N GLU A 54 4.09 4.30 -13.49
CA GLU A 54 2.63 4.13 -13.59
C GLU A 54 2.04 3.42 -12.37
N ASN A 55 2.71 2.37 -11.88
CA ASN A 55 2.30 1.69 -10.66
C ASN A 55 2.37 2.59 -9.43
N ALA A 56 3.37 3.47 -9.33
CA ALA A 56 3.43 4.46 -8.26
C ALA A 56 2.25 5.45 -8.34
N LYS A 57 1.89 5.93 -9.54
CA LYS A 57 0.70 6.78 -9.74
C LYS A 57 -0.59 6.07 -9.34
N LEU A 58 -0.74 4.80 -9.72
CA LEU A 58 -1.89 3.96 -9.34
C LEU A 58 -1.98 3.81 -7.83
N LEU A 59 -0.87 3.50 -7.16
CA LEU A 59 -0.84 3.44 -5.69
C LEU A 59 -1.23 4.77 -5.05
N PHE A 60 -0.72 5.90 -5.55
CA PHE A 60 -1.13 7.21 -5.06
C PHE A 60 -2.62 7.46 -5.26
N SER A 61 -3.17 7.12 -6.43
CA SER A 61 -4.60 7.25 -6.72
C SER A 61 -5.45 6.41 -5.77
N VAL A 62 -5.08 5.14 -5.58
CA VAL A 62 -5.76 4.21 -4.67
C VAL A 62 -5.72 4.74 -3.23
N VAL A 63 -4.56 5.27 -2.79
CA VAL A 63 -4.38 5.91 -1.48
C VAL A 63 -5.28 7.13 -1.30
N THR A 64 -5.45 7.94 -2.35
CA THR A 64 -6.28 9.15 -2.29
C THR A 64 -7.79 8.91 -2.42
N ASP A 65 -8.25 7.78 -2.99
CA ASP A 65 -9.67 7.52 -3.30
C ASP A 65 -10.45 6.75 -2.19
N ASP A 66 -9.84 6.58 -1.01
CA ASP A 66 -10.46 6.31 0.31
C ASP A 66 -11.23 4.97 0.51
N ALA A 67 -11.86 4.36 -0.51
CA ALA A 67 -12.70 3.16 -0.33
C ALA A 67 -11.93 1.83 -0.28
N ALA A 68 -10.95 1.62 -1.17
CA ALA A 68 -10.15 0.38 -1.21
C ALA A 68 -9.14 0.32 -0.06
N ILE A 69 -8.60 1.48 0.31
CA ILE A 69 -7.66 1.69 1.42
C ILE A 69 -8.31 1.41 2.77
N LYS A 70 -9.58 1.78 2.98
CA LYS A 70 -10.32 1.44 4.20
C LYS A 70 -10.54 -0.06 4.39
N GLN A 71 -10.43 -0.88 3.36
CA GLN A 71 -10.47 -2.35 3.53
C GLN A 71 -9.08 -2.95 3.73
N LEU A 72 -8.03 -2.32 3.18
CA LEU A 72 -6.65 -2.76 3.31
C LEU A 72 -5.97 -2.29 4.61
N LEU A 73 -6.24 -1.06 5.05
CA LEU A 73 -5.56 -0.38 6.18
C LEU A 73 -6.38 -0.37 7.48
N ASN A 74 -7.66 -0.78 7.46
CA ASN A 74 -8.53 -0.70 8.64
C ASN A 74 -8.62 -2.04 9.36
N ASN A 75 -7.53 -2.47 10.00
CA ASN A 75 -7.59 -3.54 11.01
C ASN A 75 -8.00 -3.03 12.40
N GLN A 76 -8.45 -1.78 12.51
CA GLN A 76 -8.97 -1.23 13.76
C GLN A 76 -10.36 -0.64 13.59
N THR A 77 -11.34 -1.22 14.28
CA THR A 77 -12.69 -0.63 14.39
C THR A 77 -12.61 0.75 15.03
N VAL A 78 -13.57 1.64 14.73
CA VAL A 78 -13.70 2.97 15.37
C VAL A 78 -13.55 2.90 16.90
N ASP A 79 -14.06 1.85 17.54
CA ASP A 79 -13.90 1.60 18.98
C ASP A 79 -12.45 1.48 19.46
N GLN A 80 -11.56 0.90 18.66
CA GLN A 80 -10.15 0.71 19.01
C GLN A 80 -9.38 2.04 18.95
N VAL A 81 -9.73 2.91 17.99
CA VAL A 81 -9.19 4.27 17.87
C VAL A 81 -9.65 5.13 19.05
N ILE A 82 -10.93 5.04 19.43
CA ILE A 82 -11.47 5.76 20.61
C ILE A 82 -10.74 5.32 21.89
N LEU A 83 -10.56 4.02 22.09
CA LEU A 83 -9.81 3.47 23.24
C LEU A 83 -8.37 3.97 23.30
N HIS A 84 -7.69 4.06 22.16
CA HIS A 84 -6.33 4.56 22.08
C HIS A 84 -6.26 6.06 22.48
N MET A 85 -7.16 6.88 21.92
CA MET A 85 -7.23 8.31 22.28
C MET A 85 -7.55 8.53 23.76
N LEU A 86 -8.44 7.73 24.35
CA LEU A 86 -8.78 7.80 25.77
C LEU A 86 -7.60 7.44 26.70
N ARG A 87 -6.68 6.58 26.26
CA ARG A 87 -5.46 6.25 27.02
C ARG A 87 -4.44 7.38 26.96
N LEU A 88 -4.26 8.00 25.79
CA LEU A 88 -3.37 9.14 25.62
C LEU A 88 -3.83 10.37 26.41
N ALA A 89 -5.13 10.64 26.47
CA ALA A 89 -5.70 11.75 27.25
C ALA A 89 -5.60 11.56 28.78
N LYS A 90 -5.22 10.37 29.25
CA LYS A 90 -4.99 10.06 30.67
C LYS A 90 -3.51 10.09 31.06
N SER A 91 -2.61 10.54 30.17
CA SER A 91 -1.19 10.78 30.46
C SER A 91 -0.91 12.26 30.70
#